data_AF-A0A1G2LNR7-F1
#
_entry.id   AF-A0A1G2LNR7-F1
#
_cell.length_a   1.000
_cell.length_b   1.000
_cell.length_c   1.000
_cell.angle_alpha   90.00
_cell.angle_beta   90.00
_cell.angle_gamma   90.00
#
_symmetry.space_group_name_H-M   'P 1'
#
loop_
_entity.id
_entity.type
_entity.pdbx_description
1 polymer ?
#
loop_
_entity_poly.entity_id
_entity_poly.type
_entity_poly.pdbx_seq_one_letter_code
_entity_poly.pdbx_strand_id
1 'polypeptide(L)'
;MDFKNLLAIIKVESDRLIKYFPCDGMDKETYARSVKLVEEVGELFSEILKHSSLQRKEKIVKGADDLSEEFADVIITTLLLAERMNINIGKALEKKIKKIQKRKY
;
A
#
# COMPACT_ATOMS: atom_id res chain seq x y z
N MET A 1 -5.78 -2.19 -16.10
CA MET A 1 -4.30 -2.11 -15.91
C MET A 1 -3.78 -3.51 -15.61
N ASP A 2 -2.68 -3.93 -16.25
CA ASP A 2 -2.01 -5.18 -15.86
C ASP A 2 -0.93 -4.93 -14.78
N PHE A 3 -0.45 -6.00 -14.14
CA PHE A 3 0.47 -5.88 -13.02
C PHE A 3 1.85 -5.36 -13.42
N LYS A 4 2.32 -5.62 -14.65
CA LYS A 4 3.62 -5.09 -15.11
C LYS A 4 3.54 -3.58 -15.31
N ASN A 5 2.43 -3.11 -15.90
CA ASN A 5 2.16 -1.68 -16.07
C ASN A 5 2.04 -0.97 -14.71
N LEU A 6 1.40 -1.60 -13.72
CA LEU A 6 1.36 -1.07 -12.35
C LEU A 6 2.78 -0.92 -11.78
N LEU A 7 3.63 -1.95 -11.84
CA LEU A 7 4.99 -1.86 -11.30
C LEU A 7 5.84 -0.80 -12.02
N ALA A 8 5.64 -0.61 -13.33
CA ALA A 8 6.30 0.46 -14.06
C ALA A 8 5.88 1.85 -13.57
N ILE A 9 4.58 2.05 -13.30
CA ILE A 9 4.06 3.29 -12.71
C ILE A 9 4.63 3.51 -11.31
N ILE A 10 4.65 2.47 -10.47
CA ILE A 10 5.22 2.53 -9.10
C ILE A 10 6.69 2.94 -9.13
N LYS A 11 7.47 2.44 -10.10
CA LYS A 11 8.87 2.83 -10.25
C LYS A 11 9.02 4.32 -10.57
N VAL A 12 8.28 4.81 -11.57
CA VAL A 12 8.28 6.23 -11.93
C VAL A 12 7.86 7.10 -10.74
N GLU A 13 6.85 6.67 -9.98
CA GLU A 13 6.38 7.39 -8.81
C GLU A 13 7.41 7.36 -7.66
N SER A 14 8.07 6.22 -7.45
CA SER A 14 9.14 6.10 -6.46
C SER A 14 10.27 7.09 -6.78
N ASP A 15 10.72 7.13 -8.04
CA ASP A 15 11.75 8.07 -8.50
C ASP A 15 11.30 9.54 -8.34
N ARG A 16 10.02 9.83 -8.62
CA ARG A 16 9.42 11.15 -8.41
C ARG A 16 9.50 11.56 -6.93
N LEU A 17 9.08 10.68 -6.02
CA LEU A 17 9.09 10.95 -4.58
C LEU A 17 10.49 11.19 -4.04
N ILE A 18 11.49 10.41 -4.50
CA ILE A 18 12.90 10.61 -4.12
C ILE A 18 13.39 11.99 -4.56
N LYS A 19 13.00 12.43 -5.76
CA LYS A 19 13.37 13.75 -6.28
C LYS A 19 12.75 14.91 -5.49
N TYR A 20 11.48 14.79 -5.07
CA TYR A 20 10.78 15.86 -4.36
C TYR A 20 11.06 15.89 -2.84
N PHE A 21 11.36 14.73 -2.25
CA PHE A 21 11.63 14.58 -0.82
C PHE A 21 13.02 13.97 -0.60
N PRO A 22 14.09 14.68 -0.97
CA PRO A 22 15.44 14.16 -0.82
C PRO A 22 15.75 13.91 0.66
N CYS A 23 16.31 12.75 0.94
CA CYS A 23 16.75 12.35 2.26
C CYS A 23 18.24 11.97 2.20
N ASP A 24 18.94 12.08 3.33
CA ASP A 24 20.39 11.83 3.40
C ASP A 24 20.79 10.35 3.27
N GLY A 25 19.89 9.48 2.82
CA GLY A 25 20.17 8.06 2.64
C GLY A 25 18.93 7.19 2.47
N MET A 26 19.15 6.01 1.87
CA MET A 26 18.13 5.00 1.60
C MET A 26 17.40 4.53 2.86
N ASP A 27 18.08 4.47 4.01
CA ASP A 27 17.49 4.03 5.28
C ASP A 27 16.42 4.99 5.80
N LYS A 28 16.66 6.31 5.70
CA LYS A 28 15.70 7.33 6.09
C LYS A 28 14.44 7.29 5.22
N GLU A 29 14.60 7.12 3.92
CA GLU A 29 13.48 7.01 2.99
C GLU A 29 12.67 5.72 3.21
N THR A 30 13.36 4.61 3.46
CA THR A 30 12.73 3.33 3.79
C THR A 30 11.94 3.44 5.08
N TYR A 31 12.48 4.11 6.09
CA TYR A 31 11.76 4.39 7.33
C TYR A 31 10.52 5.26 7.09
N ALA A 32 10.66 6.38 6.37
CA ALA A 32 9.53 7.26 6.05
C ALA A 32 8.41 6.52 5.31
N ARG A 33 8.75 5.71 4.30
CA ARG A 33 7.79 4.88 3.56
C ARG A 33 7.16 3.79 4.43
N SER A 34 7.92 3.23 5.38
CA SER A 34 7.39 2.24 6.34
C SER A 34 6.38 2.86 7.29
N VAL A 35 6.63 4.10 7.76
CA VAL A 35 5.67 4.84 8.60
C VAL A 35 4.43 5.23 7.79
N LYS A 36 4.59 5.67 6.53
CA LYS A 36 3.46 5.99 5.64
C LYS A 36 2.57 4.76 5.40
N LEU A 37 3.14 3.56 5.26
CA LEU A 37 2.33 2.33 5.18
C LEU A 37 1.47 2.11 6.43
N VAL A 38 1.98 2.43 7.63
CA VAL A 38 1.19 2.33 8.87
C VAL A 38 0.03 3.32 8.88
N GLU A 39 0.25 4.53 8.35
CA GLU A 39 -0.78 5.56 8.18
C GLU A 39 -1.92 5.05 7.29
N GLU A 40 -1.63 4.57 6.07
CA GLU A 40 -2.66 4.04 5.15
C GLU A 40 -3.44 2.86 5.74
N VAL A 41 -2.76 1.99 6.50
CA VAL A 41 -3.44 0.87 7.19
C VAL A 41 -4.39 1.40 8.27
N GLY A 42 -4.01 2.48 8.95
CA GLY A 42 -4.88 3.16 9.92
C GLY A 42 -6.11 3.80 9.26
N GLU A 43 -5.93 4.42 8.10
CA GLU A 43 -7.02 5.00 7.29
C GLU A 43 -7.96 3.91 6.77
N LEU A 44 -7.43 2.82 6.24
CA LEU A 44 -8.21 1.63 5.89
C LEU A 44 -9.01 1.08 7.09
N PHE A 45 -8.42 1.01 8.28
CA PHE A 45 -9.16 0.56 9.47
C PHE A 45 -10.27 1.52 9.86
N SER A 46 -10.06 2.83 9.71
CA SER A 46 -11.11 3.82 9.89
C SER A 46 -12.28 3.53 8.95
N GLU A 47 -12.02 3.37 7.65
CA GLU A 47 -13.09 3.10 6.66
C GLU A 47 -13.76 1.74 6.83
N ILE A 48 -13.04 0.70 7.25
CA ILE A 48 -13.63 -0.59 7.61
C ILE A 48 -14.60 -0.44 8.79
N LEU A 49 -14.23 0.33 9.81
CA LEU A 49 -15.11 0.60 10.96
C LEU A 49 -16.34 1.41 10.57
N LYS A 50 -16.20 2.38 9.66
CA LYS A 50 -17.33 3.12 9.11
C LYS A 50 -18.26 2.21 8.31
N HIS A 51 -17.72 1.43 7.38
CA HIS A 51 -18.46 0.48 6.55
C HIS A 51 -19.21 -0.56 7.39
N SER A 52 -18.59 -1.02 8.49
CA SER A 52 -19.21 -1.96 9.43
C SER A 52 -20.17 -1.31 10.42
N SER A 53 -20.40 0.00 10.34
CA SER A 53 -21.21 0.78 11.30
C SER A 53 -20.74 0.67 12.76
N LEU A 54 -19.45 0.41 12.98
CA LEU A 54 -18.81 0.28 14.31
C LEU A 54 -18.09 1.56 14.75
N GLN A 55 -18.16 2.63 13.95
CA GLN A 55 -17.62 3.94 14.29
C GLN A 55 -18.38 4.62 15.45
N ARG A 56 -17.72 5.56 16.14
CA ARG A 56 -18.37 6.37 17.18
C ARG A 56 -19.57 7.13 16.59
N LYS A 57 -20.72 7.08 17.27
CA LYS A 57 -21.98 7.69 16.81
C LYS A 57 -21.86 9.18 16.47
N GLU A 58 -20.98 9.89 17.16
CA GLU A 58 -20.67 11.31 16.96
C GLU A 58 -19.94 11.61 15.63
N LYS A 59 -19.36 10.58 15.00
CA LYS A 59 -18.59 10.67 13.75
C LYS A 59 -19.30 10.02 12.56
N ILE A 60 -20.60 9.71 12.66
CA ILE A 60 -21.36 9.17 11.52
C ILE A 60 -21.43 10.25 10.43
N VAL A 61 -20.50 10.19 9.48
CA VAL A 61 -20.55 10.99 8.26
C VAL A 61 -21.37 10.19 7.25
N LYS A 62 -22.43 10.80 6.73
CA LYS A 62 -23.15 10.27 5.56
C LYS A 62 -22.40 10.72 4.31
N GLY A 63 -21.49 9.89 3.82
CA GLY A 63 -20.74 10.10 2.59
C GLY A 63 -20.49 8.77 1.89
N ALA A 64 -20.25 8.80 0.59
CA ALA A 64 -19.78 7.64 -0.15
C ALA A 64 -18.32 7.38 0.28
N ASP A 65 -18.15 6.64 1.38
CA ASP A 65 -16.87 6.17 1.88
C ASP A 65 -16.29 5.18 0.86
N ASP A 66 -15.22 5.56 0.15
CA ASP A 66 -14.61 4.71 -0.86
C ASP A 66 -13.59 3.77 -0.21
N LEU A 67 -14.09 2.80 0.56
CA LEU A 67 -13.28 1.70 1.13
C LEU A 67 -12.32 1.09 0.10
N SER A 68 -12.68 1.11 -1.19
CA SER A 68 -11.84 0.60 -2.26
C SER A 68 -10.61 1.46 -2.54
N GLU A 69 -10.68 2.78 -2.31
CA GLU A 69 -9.58 3.74 -2.39
C GLU A 69 -8.53 3.43 -1.32
N GLU A 70 -8.95 3.26 -0.06
CA GLU A 70 -8.04 2.92 1.04
C GLU A 70 -7.33 1.57 0.85
N PHE A 71 -8.01 0.59 0.27
CA PHE A 71 -7.36 -0.67 -0.12
C PHE A 71 -6.31 -0.44 -1.21
N ALA A 72 -6.57 0.45 -2.17
CA ALA A 72 -5.62 0.81 -3.20
C ALA A 72 -4.41 1.55 -2.61
N ASP A 73 -4.61 2.47 -1.66
CA ASP A 73 -3.53 3.22 -1.03
C ASP A 73 -2.58 2.32 -0.24
N VAL A 74 -3.11 1.36 0.54
CA VAL A 74 -2.29 0.33 1.21
C VAL A 74 -1.48 -0.50 0.19
N ILE A 75 -2.09 -0.88 -0.94
CA ILE A 75 -1.38 -1.64 -1.99
C ILE A 75 -0.27 -0.78 -2.61
N ILE A 76 -0.57 0.46 -3.00
CA ILE A 76 0.37 1.36 -3.67
C ILE A 76 1.55 1.68 -2.75
N THR A 77 1.29 2.05 -1.49
CA THR A 77 2.35 2.35 -0.52
C THR A 77 3.21 1.13 -0.21
N THR A 78 2.62 -0.06 -0.14
CA THR A 78 3.39 -1.32 -0.02
C THR A 78 4.32 -1.54 -1.22
N LEU A 79 3.82 -1.31 -2.44
CA LEU A 79 4.63 -1.47 -3.66
C LEU A 79 5.74 -0.42 -3.76
N LEU A 80 5.48 0.82 -3.36
CA LEU A 80 6.47 1.90 -3.28
C LEU A 80 7.59 1.56 -2.28
N LEU A 81 7.25 0.99 -1.13
CA LEU A 81 8.24 0.53 -0.15
C LEU A 81 9.08 -0.62 -0.72
N ALA A 82 8.44 -1.61 -1.36
CA ALA A 82 9.14 -2.74 -1.98
C ALA A 82 10.10 -2.28 -3.10
N GLU A 83 9.66 -1.36 -3.97
CA GLU A 83 10.51 -0.75 -5.00
C GLU A 83 11.68 -0.02 -4.36
N ARG A 84 11.43 0.79 -3.31
CA ARG A 84 12.51 1.51 -2.63
C ARG A 84 13.56 0.58 -2.04
N MET A 85 13.14 -0.57 -1.52
CA MET A 85 14.03 -1.61 -0.98
C MET A 85 14.66 -2.52 -2.06
N ASN A 86 14.47 -2.21 -3.35
CA ASN A 86 14.93 -3.02 -4.49
C ASN A 86 14.41 -4.47 -4.46
N ILE A 87 13.19 -4.68 -3.95
CA ILE A 87 12.58 -6.01 -3.88
C ILE A 87 11.86 -6.31 -5.20
N ASN A 88 12.18 -7.44 -5.82
CA ASN A 88 11.41 -7.94 -6.97
C ASN A 88 10.08 -8.55 -6.50
N ILE A 89 9.08 -7.68 -6.29
CA ILE A 89 7.77 -8.06 -5.76
C ILE A 89 7.01 -9.02 -6.68
N GLY A 90 7.17 -8.89 -8.01
CA GLY A 90 6.55 -9.81 -8.97
C GLY A 90 6.98 -11.26 -8.76
N LYS A 91 8.29 -11.51 -8.68
CA LYS A 91 8.82 -12.85 -8.38
C LYS A 91 8.40 -13.35 -7.00
N ALA A 92 8.36 -12.46 -5.99
CA ALA A 92 7.94 -12.81 -4.64
C ALA A 92 6.46 -13.25 -4.59
N LEU A 93 5.57 -12.52 -5.27
CA LEU A 93 4.15 -12.83 -5.39
C LEU A 93 3.93 -14.14 -6.14
N GLU A 94 4.59 -14.34 -7.29
CA GLU A 94 4.52 -15.60 -8.05
C GLU A 94 4.89 -16.81 -7.17
N LYS A 95 5.98 -16.71 -6.42
CA LYS A 95 6.42 -17.77 -5.49
C LYS A 95 5.38 -18.03 -4.40
N LYS A 96 4.77 -16.98 -3.85
CA LYS A 96 3.74 -17.10 -2.80
C LYS A 96 2.45 -17.72 -3.34
N ILE A 97 1.98 -17.29 -4.51
CA ILE A 97 0.78 -17.82 -5.18
C ILE A 97 0.95 -19.31 -5.48
N LYS A 98 2.10 -19.72 -6.03
CA LYS A 98 2.40 -21.15 -6.26
C LYS A 98 2.33 -22.00 -4.98
N LYS A 99 2.72 -21.43 -3.82
CA LYS A 99 2.58 -22.12 -2.53
C LYS A 99 1.12 -22.21 -2.07
N ILE A 100 0.34 -21.15 -2.26
CA ILE A 100 -1.09 -21.12 -1.92
C ILE A 100 -1.85 -22.17 -2.74
N GLN A 101 -1.62 -22.22 -4.06
CA GLN A 101 -2.28 -23.18 -4.97
C GLN A 101 -1.94 -24.65 -4.66
N LYS A 102 -0.79 -24.92 -4.05
CA LYS A 102 -0.38 -26.27 -3.64
C LYS A 102 -0.95 -26.69 -2.28
N ARG A 103 -1.55 -25.76 -1.53
CA ARG A 103 -2.11 -26.05 -0.21
C ARG A 103 -3.37 -26.89 -0.38
N LYS A 104 -3.42 -28.04 0.28
CA LYS A 104 -4.63 -28.86 0.44
C LYS A 104 -5.22 -28.55 1.83
N TYR A 105 -6.53 -28.35 1.89
CA TYR A 105 -7.31 -28.20 3.11
C TYR A 105 -8.16 -29.46 3.31
#